data_AF-A0A8J2J8F7-F1
#
_entry.id   AF-A0A8J2J8F7-F1
#
_cell.length_a   1.000
_cell.length_b   1.000
_cell.length_c   1.000
_cell.angle_alpha   90.00
_cell.angle_beta   90.00
_cell.angle_gamma   90.00
#
_symmetry.space_group_name_H-M   'P 1'
#
loop_
_entity.id
_entity.type
_entity.pdbx_description
1 polymer ?
#
loop_
_entity_poly.entity_id
_entity_poly.type
_entity_poly.pdbx_seq_one_letter_code
_entity_poly.pdbx_strand_id
1 'polypeptide(L)'
;MDHKPLITYAGDIQVFQSVAPSLQKGIGSEAVEWKRAYGRTTKHVHLYPKFIPFDPISMASLSSEQNYDQPLTSLLDQSMLHTFWTDCPDIEIYRSTTKDLIQSWLNSVKGCNVREWLIVVVETPDNKKTKQLLPRTSDKI
;
A
#
# COMPACT_ATOMS: atom_id res chain seq x y z
N MET A 1 9.49 11.46 -19.37
CA MET A 1 9.75 10.57 -18.22
C MET A 1 8.39 10.09 -17.71
N ASP A 2 8.15 8.79 -17.71
CA ASP A 2 6.89 8.20 -17.20
C ASP A 2 7.02 7.99 -15.69
N HIS A 3 6.56 8.98 -14.92
CA HIS A 3 6.58 8.92 -13.47
C HIS A 3 5.34 8.16 -12.97
N LYS A 4 5.55 6.90 -12.57
CA LYS A 4 4.50 6.02 -12.06
C LYS A 4 4.52 6.00 -10.53
N PRO A 5 3.37 6.15 -9.86
CA PRO A 5 3.32 6.11 -8.40
C PRO A 5 3.84 4.76 -7.90
N LEU A 6 4.75 4.78 -6.93
CA LEU A 6 5.34 3.58 -6.36
C LEU A 6 4.49 3.12 -5.16
N ILE A 7 4.05 1.87 -5.18
CA ILE A 7 3.30 1.24 -4.07
C ILE A 7 4.10 0.04 -3.60
N THR A 8 4.34 -0.08 -2.30
CA THR A 8 5.07 -1.25 -1.77
C THR A 8 4.10 -2.34 -1.35
N TYR A 9 4.51 -3.61 -1.42
CA TYR A 9 3.75 -4.73 -0.90
C TYR A 9 4.56 -5.58 0.09
N ALA A 10 3.90 -6.08 1.13
CA ALA A 10 4.41 -6.97 2.16
C ALA A 10 3.35 -8.00 2.57
N GLY A 11 3.71 -8.95 3.43
CA GLY A 11 2.82 -10.01 3.89
C GLY A 11 2.83 -11.23 2.97
N ASP A 12 1.66 -11.75 2.63
CA ASP A 12 1.52 -12.91 1.74
C ASP A 12 1.70 -12.50 0.27
N ILE A 13 2.86 -12.87 -0.28
CA ILE A 13 3.25 -12.57 -1.66
C ILE A 13 2.39 -13.35 -2.66
N GLN A 14 1.98 -14.58 -2.34
CA GLN A 14 1.18 -15.40 -3.25
C GLN A 14 -0.22 -14.81 -3.39
N VAL A 15 -0.81 -14.37 -2.28
CA VAL A 15 -2.09 -13.65 -2.27
C VAL A 15 -1.98 -12.38 -3.11
N PHE A 16 -0.96 -11.55 -2.91
CA PHE A 16 -0.75 -10.35 -3.71
C PHE A 16 -0.60 -10.67 -5.22
N GLN A 17 0.24 -11.64 -5.58
CA GLN A 17 0.50 -12.01 -6.97
C GLN A 17 -0.77 -12.48 -7.69
N SER A 18 -1.69 -13.14 -6.98
CA SER A 18 -2.96 -13.60 -7.55
C SER A 18 -3.89 -12.45 -7.97
N VAL A 19 -3.81 -11.29 -7.31
CA VAL A 19 -4.70 -10.14 -7.55
C VAL A 19 -4.02 -8.99 -8.30
N ALA A 20 -2.69 -8.89 -8.23
CA ALA A 20 -1.92 -7.76 -8.77
C ALA A 20 -2.19 -7.46 -10.27
N PRO A 21 -2.28 -8.45 -11.19
CA PRO A 21 -2.55 -8.16 -12.60
C PRO A 21 -3.92 -7.50 -12.82
N SER A 22 -4.96 -8.02 -12.15
CA SER A 22 -6.31 -7.48 -12.22
C SER A 22 -6.41 -6.09 -11.59
N LEU A 23 -5.73 -5.90 -10.45
CA LEU A 23 -5.65 -4.61 -9.76
C LEU A 23 -4.98 -3.55 -10.63
N GLN A 24 -3.82 -3.87 -11.22
CA GLN A 24 -3.09 -2.93 -12.07
C GLN A 24 -3.89 -2.56 -13.33
N LYS A 25 -4.63 -3.52 -13.91
CA LYS A 25 -5.56 -3.26 -15.02
C LYS A 25 -6.72 -2.36 -14.59
N GLY A 26 -7.33 -2.63 -13.44
CA GLY A 26 -8.50 -1.89 -12.94
C GLY A 26 -8.16 -0.43 -12.56
N ILE A 27 -7.02 -0.20 -11.91
CA ILE A 27 -6.59 1.16 -11.57
C ILE A 27 -6.34 2.00 -12.83
N GLY A 28 -5.83 1.37 -13.89
CA GLY A 28 -5.54 2.03 -15.16
C GLY A 28 -6.73 2.21 -16.09
N SER A 29 -7.88 1.55 -15.83
CA SER A 29 -9.04 1.58 -16.74
C SER A 29 -9.98 2.75 -16.49
N GLU A 30 -10.06 3.25 -15.26
CA GLU A 30 -10.94 4.36 -14.91
C GLU A 30 -10.15 5.64 -14.64
N ALA A 31 -10.65 6.76 -15.17
CA ALA A 31 -10.03 8.05 -14.95
C ALA A 31 -10.49 8.62 -13.59
N VAL A 32 -9.54 8.91 -12.71
CA VAL A 32 -9.79 9.48 -11.38
C VAL A 32 -9.87 11.00 -11.49
N GLU A 33 -10.82 11.59 -10.77
CA GLU A 33 -10.91 13.04 -10.64
C GLU A 33 -9.78 13.60 -9.78
N TRP A 34 -8.94 14.43 -10.38
CA TRP A 34 -7.96 15.25 -9.68
C TRP A 34 -8.52 16.65 -9.44
N LYS A 35 -8.96 16.90 -8.20
CA LYS A 35 -9.33 18.23 -7.72
C LYS A 35 -8.08 19.08 -7.55
N ARG A 36 -8.00 20.19 -8.28
CA ARG A 36 -6.86 21.11 -8.23
C ARG A 36 -7.16 22.26 -7.29
N ALA A 37 -6.13 22.78 -6.62
CA ALA A 37 -6.29 23.88 -5.68
C ALA A 37 -6.80 25.16 -6.36
N TYR A 38 -7.44 26.02 -5.56
CA TYR A 38 -7.86 27.39 -5.92
C TYR A 38 -8.88 27.48 -7.07
N GLY A 39 -9.93 26.64 -7.04
CA GLY A 39 -11.06 26.75 -7.99
C GLY A 39 -10.71 26.40 -9.44
N ARG A 40 -9.54 25.82 -9.67
CA ARG A 40 -9.13 25.35 -11.00
C ARG A 40 -9.97 24.15 -11.42
N THR A 41 -10.25 24.04 -12.72
CA THR A 41 -11.06 22.96 -13.29
C THR A 41 -10.50 21.58 -12.94
N THR A 42 -11.39 20.68 -12.53
CA THR A 42 -11.07 19.26 -12.29
C THR A 42 -10.47 18.66 -13.56
N LYS A 43 -9.44 17.81 -13.38
CA LYS A 43 -8.89 17.00 -14.46
C LYS A 43 -9.16 15.53 -14.19
N HIS A 44 -9.38 14.76 -15.25
CA HIS A 44 -9.42 13.31 -15.16
C HIS A 44 -8.03 12.76 -15.49
N VAL A 45 -7.50 11.89 -14.63
CA VAL A 45 -6.17 11.29 -14.79
C VAL A 45 -6.26 9.77 -14.64
N HIS A 46 -5.51 9.05 -15.46
CA HIS A 46 -5.34 7.61 -15.28
C HIS A 46 -4.08 7.36 -14.45
N LEU A 47 -4.17 6.40 -13.53
CA LEU A 47 -3.06 6.03 -12.67
C LEU A 47 -2.50 4.68 -13.10
N TYR A 48 -1.17 4.59 -13.15
CA TYR A 48 -0.47 3.35 -13.48
C TYR A 48 0.57 3.07 -12.41
N PRO A 49 0.16 2.60 -11.22
CA PRO A 49 1.10 2.35 -10.15
C PRO A 49 2.06 1.22 -10.50
N LYS A 50 3.27 1.32 -9.96
CA LYS A 50 4.26 0.24 -9.98
C LYS A 50 4.37 -0.33 -8.58
N PHE A 51 4.21 -1.65 -8.49
CA PHE A 51 4.32 -2.38 -7.24
C PHE A 51 5.74 -2.90 -7.03
N ILE A 52 6.30 -2.67 -5.85
CA ILE A 52 7.64 -3.14 -5.46
C ILE A 52 7.62 -3.81 -4.07
N PRO A 53 8.51 -4.77 -3.78
CA PRO A 53 8.61 -5.34 -2.45
C PRO A 53 8.89 -4.25 -1.40
N PHE A 54 8.28 -4.37 -0.23
CA PHE A 54 8.60 -3.52 0.90
C PHE A 54 9.95 -3.90 1.49
N ASP A 55 10.87 -2.94 1.52
CA ASP A 55 12.17 -3.06 2.17
C ASP A 55 12.36 -1.91 3.18
N PRO A 56 12.26 -2.18 4.50
CA PRO A 56 12.40 -1.15 5.53
C PRO A 56 13.72 -0.37 5.45
N ILE A 57 14.83 -1.02 5.06
CA ILE A 57 16.16 -0.41 5.08
C ILE A 57 16.27 0.60 3.93
N SER A 58 15.89 0.19 2.72
CA SER A 58 15.87 1.08 1.56
C SER A 58 14.88 2.24 1.74
N MET A 59 13.73 1.98 2.37
CA MET A 59 12.69 2.99 2.60
C MET A 59 13.01 3.96 3.75
N ALA A 60 13.78 3.51 4.75
CA ALA A 60 14.27 4.35 5.85
C ALA A 60 15.58 5.08 5.51
N SER A 61 16.46 4.52 4.68
CA SER A 61 17.73 5.16 4.27
C SER A 61 17.51 6.46 3.49
N LEU A 62 16.37 6.58 2.79
CA LEU A 62 15.88 7.84 2.21
C LEU A 62 15.67 8.95 3.26
N SER A 63 15.73 8.64 4.56
CA SER A 63 15.58 9.59 5.68
C SER A 63 16.85 9.86 6.48
N SER A 64 17.88 9.00 6.44
CA SER A 64 19.04 9.09 7.36
C SER A 64 20.38 9.45 6.70
N GLU A 65 20.58 9.17 5.42
CA GLU A 65 21.78 9.58 4.68
C GLU A 65 21.40 10.70 3.70
N GLN A 66 21.04 11.87 4.26
CA GLN A 66 21.17 13.12 3.51
C GLN A 66 22.67 13.39 3.31
N ASN A 67 23.28 12.69 2.35
CA ASN A 67 24.44 13.26 1.67
C ASN A 67 23.92 14.56 1.02
N TYR A 68 24.35 15.70 1.55
CA TYR A 68 24.06 17.04 1.03
C TYR A 68 24.45 17.21 -0.45
N ASP A 69 25.10 16.21 -1.06
CA ASP A 69 25.53 16.14 -2.45
C ASP A 69 24.67 15.23 -3.36
N GLN A 70 23.63 14.55 -2.84
CA GLN A 70 22.65 13.84 -3.66
C GLN A 70 21.24 14.24 -3.22
N PRO A 71 20.58 15.19 -3.93
CA PRO A 71 19.20 15.51 -3.63
C PRO A 71 18.36 14.26 -3.84
N LEU A 72 17.36 14.03 -2.99
CA LEU A 72 16.19 13.24 -3.37
C LEU A 72 15.70 13.78 -4.70
N THR A 73 16.06 13.15 -5.82
CA THR A 73 16.00 13.80 -7.13
C THR A 73 14.58 14.13 -7.56
N SER A 74 13.55 13.50 -6.97
CA SER A 74 12.19 14.04 -6.95
C SER A 74 11.27 13.26 -5.98
N LEU A 75 10.14 13.87 -5.61
CA LEU A 75 8.99 13.20 -4.95
C LEU A 75 8.46 11.99 -5.75
N LEU A 76 8.88 11.83 -7.00
CA LEU A 76 8.43 10.80 -7.94
C LEU A 76 9.16 9.47 -7.73
N ASP A 77 10.28 9.46 -6.99
CA ASP A 77 11.05 8.26 -6.67
C ASP A 77 10.71 7.67 -5.29
N GLN A 78 9.80 8.31 -4.54
CA GLN A 78 9.36 7.84 -3.23
C GLN A 78 8.12 6.94 -3.37
N SER A 79 8.05 5.90 -2.53
CA SER A 79 6.82 5.12 -2.37
C SER A 79 5.72 6.02 -1.82
N MET A 80 4.54 6.03 -2.45
CA MET A 80 3.40 6.84 -2.02
C MET A 80 2.47 6.09 -1.04
N LEU A 81 2.57 4.77 -0.98
CA LEU A 81 1.72 3.92 -0.14
C LEU A 81 2.41 2.59 0.18
N HIS A 82 2.31 2.15 1.43
CA HIS A 82 2.75 0.84 1.87
C HIS A 82 1.56 -0.12 2.06
N THR A 83 1.59 -1.29 1.42
CA THR A 83 0.50 -2.27 1.51
C THR A 83 0.92 -3.58 2.17
N PHE A 84 0.07 -4.15 3.01
CA PHE A 84 0.24 -5.47 3.60
C PHE A 84 -0.90 -6.39 3.18
N TRP A 85 -0.59 -7.57 2.64
CA TRP A 85 -1.55 -8.49 2.07
C TRP A 85 -1.65 -9.76 2.90
N THR A 86 -2.87 -10.26 3.09
CA THR A 86 -3.13 -11.53 3.77
C THR A 86 -4.48 -12.08 3.32
N ASP A 87 -4.65 -13.40 3.33
CA ASP A 87 -5.94 -14.08 3.13
C ASP A 87 -6.65 -14.40 4.46
N CYS A 88 -5.91 -14.39 5.58
CA CYS A 88 -6.37 -14.56 6.97
C CYS A 88 -7.61 -15.47 7.11
N PRO A 89 -7.44 -16.79 6.88
CA PRO A 89 -8.56 -17.70 6.68
C PRO A 89 -9.42 -17.89 7.93
N ASP A 90 -8.86 -17.73 9.13
CA ASP A 90 -9.59 -17.82 10.39
C ASP A 90 -9.02 -16.95 11.52
N ILE A 91 -9.81 -16.86 12.61
CA ILE A 91 -9.50 -16.04 13.79
C ILE A 91 -8.34 -16.59 14.63
N GLU A 92 -8.07 -17.89 14.57
CA GLU A 92 -7.02 -18.53 15.36
C GLU A 92 -5.66 -18.20 14.75
N ILE A 93 -5.53 -18.30 13.43
CA ILE A 93 -4.36 -17.89 12.66
C ILE A 93 -4.12 -16.37 12.80
N TYR A 94 -5.18 -15.57 12.80
CA TYR A 94 -5.06 -14.14 13.07
C TYR A 94 -4.40 -13.88 14.42
N ARG A 95 -4.92 -14.50 15.49
CA ARG A 95 -4.46 -14.29 16.87
C ARG A 95 -3.07 -14.85 17.12
N SER A 96 -2.71 -15.96 16.47
CA SER A 96 -1.45 -16.66 16.71
C SER A 96 -0.29 -16.11 15.88
N THR A 97 -0.55 -15.53 14.70
CA THR A 97 0.55 -15.17 13.78
C THR A 97 0.29 -13.87 13.03
N THR A 98 -0.84 -13.73 12.34
CA THR A 98 -1.05 -12.58 11.43
C THR A 98 -1.01 -11.24 12.15
N LYS A 99 -1.56 -11.16 13.36
CA LYS A 99 -1.54 -9.95 14.18
C LYS A 99 -0.11 -9.47 14.45
N ASP A 100 0.79 -10.38 14.82
CA ASP A 100 2.17 -10.02 15.17
C ASP A 100 2.97 -9.63 13.92
N LEU A 101 2.72 -10.30 12.78
CA LEU A 101 3.30 -9.90 11.49
C LEU A 101 2.87 -8.49 11.07
N ILE A 102 1.58 -8.17 11.20
CA ILE A 102 1.04 -6.83 10.92
C ILE A 102 1.68 -5.80 11.86
N GLN A 103 1.75 -6.09 13.16
CA GLN A 103 2.34 -5.15 14.14
C GLN A 103 3.83 -4.90 13.86
N SER A 104 4.58 -5.96 13.56
CA SER A 104 6.00 -5.85 13.19
C SER A 104 6.17 -4.99 11.93
N TRP A 105 5.39 -5.26 10.89
CA TRP A 105 5.40 -4.47 9.66
C TRP A 105 5.00 -3.00 9.89
N LEU A 106 3.93 -2.73 10.66
CA LEU A 106 3.52 -1.37 11.00
C LEU A 106 4.62 -0.59 11.73
N ASN A 107 5.38 -1.25 12.59
CA ASN A 107 6.52 -0.63 13.26
C ASN A 107 7.64 -0.28 12.27
N SER A 108 7.88 -1.10 11.25
CA SER A 108 8.80 -0.76 10.15
C SER A 108 8.30 0.43 9.33
N VAL A 109 6.99 0.48 9.01
CA VAL A 109 6.40 1.61 8.26
C VAL A 109 6.51 2.94 9.03
N LYS A 110 6.38 2.93 10.36
CA LYS A 110 6.55 4.15 11.18
C LYS A 110 7.94 4.77 11.05
N GLY A 111 8.95 3.96 10.75
CA GLY A 111 10.33 4.41 10.50
C GLY A 111 10.58 4.90 9.07
N CYS A 112 9.61 4.75 8.16
CA CYS A 112 9.71 5.23 6.78
C CYS A 112 9.33 6.72 6.68
N ASN A 113 9.82 7.38 5.62
CA ASN A 113 9.47 8.78 5.34
C ASN A 113 7.99 8.94 4.96
N VAL A 114 7.46 7.98 4.19
CA VAL A 114 6.03 7.86 3.88
C VAL A 114 5.39 6.91 4.89
N ARG A 115 4.30 7.36 5.50
CA ARG A 115 3.65 6.63 6.61
C ARG A 115 2.22 6.21 6.25
N GLU A 116 1.81 6.49 5.03
CA GLU A 116 0.56 6.06 4.44
C GLU A 116 0.61 4.54 4.23
N TRP A 117 -0.33 3.84 4.83
CA TRP A 117 -0.41 2.39 4.75
C TRP A 117 -1.83 1.89 4.55
N LEU A 118 -1.92 0.69 3.98
CA LEU A 118 -3.17 -0.04 3.77
C LEU A 118 -2.94 -1.53 4.06
N ILE A 119 -3.82 -2.13 4.87
CA ILE A 119 -3.85 -3.58 5.07
C ILE A 119 -4.99 -4.12 4.21
N VAL A 120 -4.68 -5.08 3.34
CA VAL A 120 -5.65 -5.71 2.44
C VAL A 120 -5.83 -7.15 2.85
N VAL A 121 -7.08 -7.50 3.17
CA VAL A 121 -7.50 -8.88 3.44
C VAL A 121 -8.24 -9.40 2.21
N VAL A 122 -7.75 -10.48 1.64
CA VAL A 122 -8.34 -11.11 0.46
C VAL A 122 -9.14 -12.33 0.91
N GLU A 123 -10.47 -12.21 0.89
CA GLU A 123 -11.36 -13.32 1.22
C GLU A 123 -11.73 -14.09 -0.06
N THR A 124 -11.52 -15.40 -0.06
CA THR A 124 -12.08 -16.28 -1.10
C THR A 124 -13.52 -16.66 -0.74
N PRO A 125 -14.43 -16.73 -1.73
CA PRO A 125 -15.85 -16.97 -1.49
C PRO A 125 -16.19 -18.33 -0.86
N ASP A 126 -15.25 -19.27 -0.80
CA ASP A 126 -15.41 -20.55 -0.11
C ASP A 126 -15.16 -20.45 1.41
N ASN A 127 -14.53 -19.37 1.89
CA ASN A 127 -14.26 -19.08 3.31
C ASN A 127 -15.44 -18.39 4.02
N LYS A 128 -16.69 -18.81 3.76
CA LYS A 128 -17.94 -18.14 4.23
C LYS A 128 -18.17 -18.10 5.76
N LYS A 129 -17.15 -18.18 6.61
CA LYS A 129 -17.27 -18.16 8.08
C LYS A 129 -16.39 -17.12 8.78
N THR A 130 -15.79 -16.18 8.07
CA THR A 130 -14.87 -15.23 8.68
C THR A 130 -15.63 -14.02 9.25
N LYS A 131 -15.97 -14.09 10.54
CA LYS A 131 -16.47 -12.93 11.32
C LYS A 131 -15.42 -11.82 11.23
N GLN A 132 -15.80 -10.60 10.83
CA GLN A 132 -14.94 -9.41 10.69
C GLN A 132 -13.73 -9.42 11.65
N LEU A 133 -12.56 -9.88 11.18
CA LEU A 133 -11.39 -10.11 12.01
C LEU A 133 -10.60 -8.83 12.29
N LEU A 134 -10.67 -7.88 11.36
CA LEU A 134 -10.04 -6.58 11.48
C LEU A 134 -11.10 -5.51 11.77
N PRO A 135 -10.85 -4.60 12.73
CA PRO A 135 -11.71 -3.44 12.95
C PRO A 135 -11.79 -2.61 11.66
N ARG A 136 -12.98 -2.47 11.08
CA ARG A 136 -13.21 -1.51 9.99
C ARG A 136 -13.16 -0.09 10.57
N THR A 137 -12.20 0.72 10.13
CA THR A 137 -12.31 2.18 10.25
C THR A 137 -13.36 2.63 9.25
N SER A 138 -14.60 2.76 9.70
CA SER A 138 -15.63 3.45 8.92
C SER A 138 -15.51 4.92 9.28
N ASP A 139 -15.05 5.76 8.36
CA ASP A 139 -15.21 7.20 8.51
C ASP A 139 -16.72 7.49 8.53
N LYS A 140 -17.23 7.88 9.71
CA LYS A 140 -18.55 8.51 9.78
C LYS A 140 -18.42 9.85 9.07
N ILE A 141 -19.04 9.94 7.90
CA ILE A 141 -19.38 11.21 7.23
C ILE A 141 -20.36 11.98 8.12
#